data_AF-A0A520HYJ0-F1
#
_entry.id   AF-A0A520HYJ0-F1
#
_cell.length_a   1.000
_cell.length_b   1.000
_cell.length_c   1.000
_cell.angle_alpha   90.00
_cell.angle_beta   90.00
_cell.angle_gamma   90.00
#
_symmetry.space_group_name_H-M   'P 1'
#
loop_
_entity.id
_entity.type
_entity.pdbx_description
1 polymer ?
#
loop_
_entity_poly.entity_id
_entity_poly.type
_entity_poly.pdbx_seq_one_letter_code
_entity_poly.pdbx_strand_id
1 'polypeptide(L)'
;MKIRSLNLLAFGRFTNYSLNFEGSPGLHIIYGPNEAGKSTSMRALRAVLYGIKHDTTDHFIHPMNKMRVGALLERRDGSRLAVIRRKGLVNTLLD
;
A
#
# COMPACT_ATOMS: atom_id res chain seq x y z
N MET A 1 4.57 7.09 -14.30
CA MET A 1 3.94 7.01 -12.96
C MET A 1 5.06 6.78 -11.96
N LYS A 2 5.09 7.54 -10.88
CA LYS A 2 5.98 7.32 -9.72
C LYS A 2 5.13 7.07 -8.49
N ILE A 3 5.59 6.22 -7.58
CA ILE A 3 4.97 6.02 -6.27
C ILE A 3 5.74 6.90 -5.29
N ARG A 4 5.09 7.90 -4.71
CA ARG A 4 5.71 8.82 -3.74
C ARG A 4 5.59 8.33 -2.31
N SER A 5 4.52 7.61 -2.00
CA SER A 5 4.39 6.91 -0.72
C SER A 5 3.50 5.69 -0.83
N LEU A 6 3.72 4.73 0.06
CA LEU A 6 2.84 3.59 0.31
C LEU A 6 2.38 3.64 1.76
N ASN A 7 1.07 3.72 1.97
CA ASN A 7 0.43 3.89 3.26
C ASN A 7 -0.27 2.60 3.69
N LEU A 8 0.31 1.86 4.62
CA LEU A 8 -0.26 0.66 5.24
C LEU A 8 -1.20 1.08 6.38
N LEU A 9 -2.39 1.54 6.01
CA LEU A 9 -3.40 2.08 6.93
C LEU A 9 -3.95 1.00 7.88
N ALA A 10 -4.33 -0.15 7.32
CA ALA A 10 -4.77 -1.34 8.04
C ALA A 10 -4.43 -2.58 7.19
N PHE A 11 -3.18 -3.03 7.22
CA PHE A 11 -2.68 -4.10 6.35
C PHE A 11 -1.54 -4.89 6.99
N GLY A 12 -1.69 -6.21 7.07
CA GLY A 12 -0.78 -7.11 7.78
C GLY A 12 -0.65 -6.71 9.25
N ARG A 13 0.60 -6.60 9.72
CA ARG A 13 0.93 -6.13 11.09
C ARG A 13 0.89 -4.61 11.26
N PHE A 14 0.71 -3.85 10.17
CA PHE A 14 0.86 -2.40 10.18
C PHE A 14 -0.47 -1.70 10.38
N THR A 15 -0.44 -0.65 11.19
CA THR A 15 -1.55 0.29 11.42
C THR A 15 -1.01 1.68 11.22
N ASN A 16 -1.57 2.44 10.28
CA ASN A 16 -1.16 3.81 9.94
C ASN A 16 0.36 3.98 9.76
N TYR A 17 0.99 3.04 9.05
CA TYR A 17 2.42 3.10 8.75
C TYR A 17 2.67 3.52 7.32
N SER A 18 3.60 4.44 7.08
CA SER A 18 3.89 4.96 5.74
C SER A 18 5.35 4.73 5.36
N LEU A 19 5.55 4.17 4.17
CA LEU A 19 6.83 4.14 3.49
C LEU A 19 6.90 5.34 2.55
N ASN A 20 7.83 6.26 2.83
CA ASN A 20 8.05 7.45 2.01
C ASN A 20 9.14 7.18 0.97
N PHE A 21 8.85 7.48 -0.30
CA PHE A 21 9.75 7.38 -1.44
C PHE A 21 10.01 8.75 -2.09
N GLU A 22 9.69 9.84 -1.40
CA GLU A 22 10.10 11.18 -1.80
C GLU A 22 11.63 11.31 -1.83
N GLY A 23 12.11 12.18 -2.71
CA GLY A 23 13.53 12.37 -2.99
C GLY A 23 13.94 11.93 -4.39
N SER A 24 15.21 11.56 -4.53
CA SER A 24 15.83 11.25 -5.81
C SER A 24 15.21 10.01 -6.45
N PRO A 25 14.82 10.07 -7.74
CA PRO A 25 14.33 8.90 -8.46
C PRO A 25 15.42 7.83 -8.54
N GLY A 26 15.04 6.56 -8.48
CA GLY A 26 15.98 5.45 -8.62
C GLY A 26 15.53 4.20 -7.88
N LEU A 27 16.48 3.59 -7.18
CA LEU A 27 16.29 2.35 -6.42
C LEU A 27 15.94 2.68 -4.96
N HIS A 28 14.78 2.21 -4.50
CA HIS A 28 14.40 2.23 -3.08
C HIS A 28 14.57 0.83 -2.48
N ILE A 29 15.31 0.73 -1.37
CA ILE A 29 15.55 -0.54 -0.66
C ILE A 29 14.79 -0.53 0.67
N ILE A 30 13.90 -1.51 0.86
CA ILE A 30 13.23 -1.76 2.14
C ILE A 30 13.91 -2.96 2.79
N TYR A 31 14.57 -2.73 3.93
CA TYR A 31 15.32 -3.76 4.66
C TYR A 31 14.92 -3.80 6.15
N GLY A 32 15.36 -4.86 6.83
CA GLY A 32 15.06 -5.11 8.24
C GLY A 32 15.07 -6.60 8.57
N PRO A 33 14.85 -6.98 9.84
CA PRO A 33 14.79 -8.38 10.27
C PRO A 33 13.72 -9.21 9.55
N ASN A 34 13.80 -10.53 9.65
CA ASN A 34 12.70 -11.40 9.25
C ASN A 34 11.41 -10.99 9.97
N GLU A 35 10.27 -11.15 9.29
CA GLU A 35 8.94 -10.79 9.84
C GLU A 35 8.71 -9.30 10.16
N ALA A 36 9.68 -8.42 9.84
CA ALA A 36 9.53 -6.97 9.93
C ALA A 36 8.49 -6.39 8.96
N GLY A 37 7.91 -7.21 8.07
CA GLY A 37 6.86 -6.80 7.15
C GLY A 37 7.33 -6.41 5.74
N LYS A 38 8.58 -6.70 5.36
CA LYS A 38 9.10 -6.41 4.01
C LYS A 38 8.25 -7.01 2.88
N SER A 39 7.94 -8.31 2.97
CA SER A 39 7.07 -8.99 1.99
C SER A 39 5.63 -8.46 2.04
N THR A 40 5.15 -8.08 3.23
CA THR A 40 3.84 -7.43 3.43
C THR A 40 3.77 -6.09 2.71
N SER A 41 4.82 -5.28 2.75
CA SER A 41 4.90 -4.01 2.01
C SER A 41 4.83 -4.21 0.49
N MET A 42 5.49 -5.24 -0.03
CA MET A 42 5.39 -5.58 -1.46
C MET A 42 3.96 -6.01 -1.85
N ARG A 43 3.27 -6.79 -1.00
CA ARG A 43 1.87 -7.16 -1.23
C ARG A 43 0.93 -5.97 -1.10
N ALA A 44 1.15 -5.07 -0.15
CA ALA A 44 0.40 -3.82 0.00
C ALA A 44 0.54 -2.93 -1.25
N LEU A 45 1.74 -2.84 -1.83
CA LEU A 45 1.97 -2.12 -3.08
C LEU A 45 1.16 -2.70 -4.25
N ARG A 46 1.16 -4.02 -4.40
CA ARG A 46 0.31 -4.68 -5.41
C ARG A 46 -1.17 -4.44 -5.12
N ALA A 47 -1.54 -4.47 -3.84
CA ALA A 47 -2.91 -4.34 -3.41
C ALA A 47 -3.47 -2.95 -3.71
N VAL A 48 -2.74 -1.86 -3.43
CA VAL A 48 -3.24 -0.51 -3.74
C VAL A 48 -3.46 -0.32 -5.25
N LEU A 49 -2.55 -0.85 -6.08
CA LEU A 49 -2.64 -0.72 -7.54
C LEU A 49 -3.74 -1.60 -8.15
N TYR A 50 -3.89 -2.84 -7.69
CA TYR A 50 -4.67 -3.85 -8.42
C TYR A 50 -5.81 -4.51 -7.65
N GLY A 51 -6.01 -4.19 -6.37
CA GLY A 51 -6.99 -4.90 -5.55
C GLY A 51 -6.37 -5.62 -4.36
N ILE A 52 -7.00 -5.50 -3.20
CA ILE A 52 -6.75 -6.45 -2.11
C ILE A 52 -7.42 -7.77 -2.50
N LYS A 53 -6.61 -8.83 -2.69
CA LYS A 53 -7.09 -10.16 -3.09
C LYS A 53 -8.19 -10.67 -2.14
N HIS A 54 -9.10 -11.48 -2.68
CA HIS A 54 -10.19 -12.06 -1.90
C HIS A 54 -9.67 -12.96 -0.77
N ASP A 55 -8.71 -13.82 -1.10
CA ASP A 55 -8.06 -14.84 -0.27
C ASP A 55 -6.80 -14.32 0.46
N THR A 56 -6.71 -13.01 0.70
CA THR A 56 -5.53 -12.44 1.35
C THR A 56 -5.37 -12.95 2.79
N THR A 57 -4.16 -13.37 3.12
CA THR A 57 -3.75 -13.71 4.48
C THR A 57 -3.23 -12.50 5.25
N ASP A 58 -3.16 -11.31 4.65
CA ASP A 58 -2.61 -10.09 5.27
C ASP A 58 -3.60 -9.40 6.24
N HIS A 59 -4.62 -10.10 6.75
CA HIS A 59 -5.64 -9.54 7.66
C HIS A 59 -5.26 -9.67 9.16
N PHE A 60 -3.97 -9.76 9.48
CA PHE A 60 -3.45 -10.24 10.79
C PHE A 60 -4.19 -9.68 12.01
N ILE A 61 -4.02 -8.38 12.29
CA ILE A 61 -4.67 -7.70 13.43
C ILE A 61 -5.91 -6.91 12.98
N HIS A 62 -6.31 -7.03 11.71
CA HIS A 62 -7.30 -6.18 11.06
C HIS A 62 -8.44 -7.02 10.50
N PRO A 63 -9.70 -6.82 10.92
CA PRO A 63 -10.84 -7.48 10.29
C PRO A 63 -10.83 -7.23 8.77
N MET A 64 -11.15 -8.25 7.96
CA MET A 64 -11.05 -8.17 6.49
C MET A 64 -11.77 -6.95 5.90
N ASN A 65 -12.96 -6.61 6.39
CA ASN A 65 -13.74 -5.46 5.93
C ASN A 65 -13.10 -4.10 6.28
N LYS A 66 -12.22 -4.06 7.29
CA LYS A 66 -11.46 -2.88 7.73
C LYS A 66 -10.11 -2.75 7.05
N MET A 67 -9.64 -3.75 6.28
CA MET A 67 -8.35 -3.65 5.60
C MET A 67 -8.32 -2.48 4.61
N ARG A 68 -7.26 -1.67 4.69
CA ARG A 68 -7.04 -0.48 3.87
C ARG A 68 -5.56 -0.32 3.56
N VAL A 69 -5.26 0.04 2.32
CA VAL A 69 -3.92 0.46 1.88
C VAL A 69 -4.07 1.70 1.01
N GLY A 70 -3.19 2.68 1.13
CA GLY A 70 -3.17 3.87 0.31
C GLY A 70 -1.83 4.11 -0.37
N ALA A 71 -1.81 5.03 -1.31
CA ALA A 71 -0.58 5.50 -1.95
C ALA A 71 -0.74 6.93 -2.45
N LEU A 72 0.37 7.65 -2.53
CA LEU A 72 0.47 8.88 -3.30
C LEU A 72 1.18 8.56 -4.62
N LEU A 73 0.48 8.77 -5.74
CA LEU A 73 1.00 8.52 -7.09
C LEU A 73 1.27 9.85 -7.79
N GLU A 74 2.33 9.90 -8.59
CA GLU A 74 2.66 11.05 -9.44
C GLU A 74 2.62 10.64 -10.92
N ARG A 75 1.90 11.42 -11.71
CA ARG A 75 1.79 11.28 -13.16
C ARG A 75 2.98 11.93 -13.87
N ARG A 76 3.10 11.72 -15.19
CA ARG A 76 4.21 12.28 -15.97
C ARG A 76 4.16 13.82 -16.05
N ASP A 77 2.98 14.40 -15.96
CA ASP A 77 2.74 15.85 -15.92
C ASP A 77 3.00 16.49 -14.55
N GLY A 78 3.46 15.70 -13.55
CA GLY A 78 3.72 16.16 -12.19
C GLY A 78 2.47 16.22 -11.29
N SER A 79 1.27 15.98 -11.83
CA SER A 79 0.06 15.93 -11.02
C SER A 79 0.10 14.73 -10.05
N ARG A 80 -0.44 14.95 -8.86
CA ARG A 80 -0.45 13.96 -7.77
C ARG A 80 -1.85 13.44 -7.56
N LEU A 81 -1.95 12.14 -7.29
CA LEU A 81 -3.18 11.44 -7.00
C LEU A 81 -3.00 10.64 -5.71
N ALA A 82 -3.73 11.02 -4.67
CA ALA A 82 -3.86 10.21 -3.47
C ALA A 82 -4.94 9.16 -3.72
N VAL A 83 -4.65 7.91 -3.39
CA VAL A 83 -5.64 6.83 -3.46
C VAL A 83 -5.65 6.02 -2.20
N ILE A 84 -6.82 5.51 -1.84
CA ILE A 84 -7.02 4.48 -0.83
C ILE A 84 -7.75 3.33 -1.48
N ARG A 85 -7.23 2.11 -1.31
CA ARG A 85 -7.94 0.90 -1.64
C ARG A 85 -8.47 0.21 -0.41
N ARG A 86 -9.76 -0.13 -0.46
CA ARG A 86 -10.44 -0.98 0.51
C ARG A 86 -10.56 -2.43 0.07
N LYS A 87 -10.70 -3.33 1.04
CA LYS A 87 -11.13 -4.70 0.76
C LYS A 87 -12.58 -4.68 0.25
N GLY A 88 -12.80 -5.37 -0.87
CA GLY A 88 -14.11 -5.55 -1.51
C GLY A 88 -13.93 -6.23 -2.86
N LEU A 89 -15.04 -6.50 -3.56
CA LEU A 89 -15.03 -7.07 -4.91
C LEU A 89 -15.13 -5.99 -5.99
N VAL A 90 -15.95 -4.96 -5.75
CA VAL A 90 -16.25 -3.87 -6.69
C VAL A 90 -16.08 -2.53 -5.99
N ASN A 91 -15.82 -1.46 -6.76
CA ASN A 91 -15.71 -0.08 -6.27
C ASN A 91 -14.84 0.02 -5.01
N THR A 92 -13.61 -0.52 -5.14
CA THR A 92 -12.66 -0.69 -4.04
C THR A 92 -11.62 0.41 -3.97
N LEU A 93 -11.37 1.11 -5.08
CA LEU A 93 -10.47 2.26 -5.14
C LEU A 93 -11.26 3.51 -4.79
N LEU A 94 -10.70 4.33 -3.91
CA LEU A 94 -11.20 5.61 -3.45
C LEU A 94 -10.11 6.64 -3.78
N ASP A 95 -10.49 7.77 -4.34
CA ASP A 95 -9.63 8.91 -4.72
C ASP A 95 -10.03 10.20 -4.00
#